data_AF-B2TVS1-F1
#
_entry.id   AF-B2TVS1-F1
#
_cell.length_a   1.000
_cell.length_b   1.000
_cell.length_c   1.000
_cell.angle_alpha   90.00
_cell.angle_beta   90.00
_cell.angle_gamma   90.00
#
_symmetry.space_group_name_H-M   'P 1'
#
loop_
_entity.id
_entity.type
_entity.pdbx_description
1 polymer ?
#
loop_
_entity_poly.entity_id
_entity_poly.type
_entity_poly.pdbx_seq_one_letter_code
_entity_poly.pdbx_strand_id
1 'polypeptide(L)' 'MECRPGCGACCTAPSIFSPIPGMPDGKPANTPCIQLDEQQRCKIFTSPLRPKVCAGLQASAEMCGNSRQQAMT' A
#
# COMPACT_ATOMS: atom_id res chain seq x y z
N MET A 1 3.39 -12.71 -7.02
CA MET A 1 2.13 -13.29 -6.50
C MET A 1 0.98 -12.35 -6.82
N GLU A 2 -0.27 -12.79 -6.79
CA GLU A 2 -1.40 -11.85 -6.77
C GLU A 2 -1.40 -11.05 -5.46
N CYS A 3 -1.92 -9.82 -5.50
CA CYS A 3 -2.02 -8.99 -4.29
C CYS A 3 -2.85 -9.71 -3.23
N ARG A 4 -2.32 -9.87 -2.00
CA ARG A 4 -3.10 -10.42 -0.89
C ARG A 4 -3.92 -9.32 -0.23
N PRO A 5 -5.26 -9.34 -0.33
CA PRO A 5 -6.10 -8.41 0.42
C PRO A 5 -5.83 -8.57 1.92
N GLY A 6 -5.88 -7.48 2.68
CA GLY A 6 -5.69 -7.55 4.13
C GLY A 6 -4.24 -7.51 4.62
N CYS A 7 -3.23 -7.51 3.73
CA CYS A 7 -1.82 -7.37 4.17
C CYS A 7 -1.48 -5.92 4.58
N GLY A 8 -1.92 -4.93 3.80
CA GLY A 8 -1.61 -3.51 3.98
C GLY A 8 -0.16 -3.10 3.71
N ALA A 9 0.73 -4.01 3.32
CA ALA A 9 2.18 -3.76 3.21
C ALA A 9 2.54 -2.66 2.23
N CYS A 10 2.06 -2.74 0.99
CA CYS A 10 2.34 -1.72 -0.01
C CYS A 10 1.78 -0.33 0.35
N CYS A 11 0.77 -0.25 1.22
CA CYS A 11 0.18 0.99 1.68
C CYS A 11 0.82 1.55 2.96
N THR A 12 1.62 0.77 3.70
CA THR A 12 2.21 1.17 4.98
C THR A 12 3.73 1.21 4.92
N ALA A 13 4.39 0.16 4.44
CA ALA A 13 5.84 0.00 4.51
C ALA A 13 6.65 1.00 3.67
N PRO A 14 6.39 1.19 2.35
CA PRO A 14 7.29 1.99 1.51
C PRO A 14 7.20 3.50 1.78
N SER A 15 8.30 4.23 1.60
CA SER A 15 8.24 5.69 1.47
C SER A 15 7.80 6.06 0.06
N ILE A 16 6.84 6.96 -0.06
CA ILE A 16 6.31 7.45 -1.34
C ILE A 16 6.41 8.97 -1.33
N PHE A 17 7.19 9.53 -2.25
CA PHE A 17 7.36 10.99 -2.38
C PHE A 17 6.44 11.61 -3.44
N SER A 18 5.73 10.79 -4.21
CA SER A 18 4.75 11.26 -5.18
C SER A 18 3.40 11.53 -4.49
N PRO A 19 2.62 12.52 -4.97
CA PRO A 19 1.30 12.81 -4.40
C PRO A 19 0.37 11.60 -4.38
N ILE A 20 -0.38 11.47 -3.30
CA ILE A 20 -1.48 10.52 -3.11
C ILE A 20 -2.74 11.35 -2.90
N PRO A 21 -3.93 10.95 -3.40
CA PRO A 21 -5.18 11.64 -3.07
C PRO A 21 -5.38 11.74 -1.56
N GLY A 22 -5.36 12.96 -1.02
CA GLY A 22 -5.42 13.25 0.43
C GLY A 22 -4.06 13.30 1.16
N MET A 23 -2.94 13.04 0.48
CA MET A 23 -1.57 13.24 0.98
C MET A 23 -0.69 13.85 -0.13
N PRO A 24 -0.69 15.19 -0.30
CA PRO A 24 -0.02 15.86 -1.43
C PRO A 24 1.50 15.65 -1.43
N ASP A 25 2.12 15.57 -0.26
CA ASP A 25 3.56 15.34 -0.09
C ASP A 25 3.94 13.85 -0.10
N GLY A 26 2.99 12.97 -0.45
CA GLY A 26 3.14 11.53 -0.39
C GLY A 26 3.05 10.99 1.04
N LYS A 27 3.76 9.90 1.35
CA LYS A 27 3.77 9.28 2.68
C LYS A 27 5.17 8.83 3.09
N PRO A 28 5.58 9.02 4.36
CA PRO A 28 6.78 8.40 4.90
C PRO A 28 6.68 6.87 4.94
N ALA A 29 7.84 6.20 5.04
CA ALA A 29 7.89 4.78 5.35
C ALA A 29 7.20 4.48 6.70
N ASN A 30 6.65 3.28 6.81
CA ASN A 30 5.92 2.80 8.00
C ASN A 30 4.70 3.65 8.42
N THR A 31 4.25 4.57 7.56
CA THR A 31 3.05 5.37 7.78
C THR A 31 1.90 4.80 6.95
N PRO A 32 0.75 4.47 7.57
CA PRO A 32 -0.45 4.06 6.84
C PRO A 32 -0.91 5.13 5.86
N CYS A 33 -1.11 4.76 4.60
CA CYS A 33 -1.71 5.64 3.60
C CYS A 33 -3.16 5.98 3.97
N ILE A 34 -3.61 7.22 3.70
CA ILE A 34 -5.01 7.65 3.90
C ILE A 34 -6.04 6.80 3.13
N GLN A 35 -5.58 6.13 2.06
CA GLN A 35 -6.39 5.25 1.23
C GLN A 35 -6.43 3.80 1.74
N LEU A 36 -5.81 3.49 2.87
CA LEU A 36 -5.91 2.19 3.52
C LEU A 36 -7.21 2.13 4.34
N ASP A 37 -8.07 1.15 4.07
CA ASP A 37 -9.30 0.91 4.84
C ASP A 37 -9.03 0.06 6.11
N GLU A 38 -10.04 -0.07 6.96
CA GLU A 38 -9.98 -0.86 8.20
C GLU A 38 -9.75 -2.36 7.94
N GLN A 39 -10.05 -2.83 6.73
CA GLN A 39 -9.79 -4.20 6.28
C GLN A 39 -8.41 -4.35 5.63
N GLN A 40 -7.55 -3.32 5.74
CA GLN A 40 -6.20 -3.31 5.19
C GLN A 40 -6.14 -3.49 3.67
N ARG A 41 -7.11 -2.90 2.96
CA ARG A 41 -7.19 -2.82 1.50
C ARG A 41 -7.04 -1.38 1.04
N CYS A 42 -6.51 -1.19 -0.17
CA CYS A 42 -6.43 0.13 -0.78
C CYS A 42 -7.78 0.51 -1.40
N LYS A 43 -8.41 1.58 -0.89
CA LYS A 43 -9.70 2.12 -1.38
C LYS A 43 -9.69 2.49 -2.85
N ILE A 44 -8.52 2.85 -3.39
CA ILE A 44 -8.32 3.25 -4.78
C ILE A 44 -7.55 2.21 -5.60
N PHE A 45 -7.50 0.94 -5.19
CA PHE A 45 -6.67 -0.09 -5.84
C PHE A 45 -6.89 -0.20 -7.37
N THR A 46 -8.13 -0.11 -7.82
CA THR A 46 -8.54 -0.18 -9.23
C THR A 46 -8.87 1.19 -9.83
N SER A 47 -8.77 2.26 -9.04
CA SER A 47 -9.16 3.60 -9.48
C SER A 47 -8.05 4.25 -10.32
N PRO A 48 -8.38 5.05 -11.34
CA PRO A 48 -7.40 5.85 -12.08
C PRO A 48 -6.70 6.89 -11.19
N LEU A 49 -7.25 7.20 -10.01
CA LEU A 49 -6.62 8.08 -9.01
C LEU A 49 -5.46 7.41 -8.26
N ARG A 50 -5.22 6.10 -8.45
CA ARG A 50 -4.08 5.40 -7.85
C ARG A 50 -2.77 5.93 -8.43
N PRO A 51 -1.84 6.42 -7.60
CA PRO A 51 -0.56 6.91 -8.09
C PRO A 51 0.20 5.83 -8.86
N LYS A 52 0.90 6.23 -9.93
CA LYS A 52 1.65 5.30 -10.79
C LYS A 52 2.67 4.45 -10.02
N VAL A 53 3.32 5.02 -9.01
CA VAL A 53 4.25 4.27 -8.13
C VAL A 53 3.54 3.16 -7.36
N CYS A 54 2.33 3.41 -6.86
CA CYS A 54 1.53 2.41 -6.17
C CYS A 54 1.03 1.33 -7.13
N ALA A 55 0.74 1.68 -8.39
CA ALA A 55 0.30 0.73 -9.42
C ALA A 55 1.46 -0.13 -9.96
N GLY A 56 2.67 0.43 -10.03
CA GLY A 56 3.89 -0.30 -10.41
C GLY A 56 4.45 -1.21 -9.32
N LEU A 57 4.03 -1.03 -8.06
CA LEU A 57 4.38 -1.91 -6.94
C LEU A 57 3.73 -3.29 -7.13
N GLN A 58 4.54 -4.25 -7.58
CA GLN A 58 4.12 -5.64 -7.74
C GLN A 58 4.10 -6.36 -6.39
N ALA A 59 3.07 -7.19 -6.18
CA ALA A 59 2.98 -8.00 -4.97
C ALA A 59 4.03 -9.12 -4.99
N SER A 60 4.87 -9.15 -3.95
CA SER A 60 5.86 -10.20 -3.69
C SER A 60 5.55 -10.94 -2.39
N ALA A 61 5.99 -12.19 -2.29
CA ALA A 61 5.86 -12.99 -1.08
C ALA A 61 6.64 -12.38 0.09
N GLU A 62 7.77 -11.74 -0.19
CA GLU A 62 8.57 -11.02 0.80
C GLU A 62 7.80 -9.84 1.40
N MET A 63 7.07 -9.08 0.58
CA MET A 63 6.31 -7.92 1.04
C MET A 63 4.98 -8.31 1.71
N CYS A 64 4.26 -9.27 1.14
CA CYS A 64 2.96 -9.65 1.65
C CYS A 64 3.08 -10.64 2.82
N GLY A 65 4.09 -11.51 2.84
CA GLY A 65 4.18 -12.65 3.76
C GLY A 65 3.03 -13.65 3.60
N ASN A 66 2.68 -14.36 4.66
CA ASN A 66 1.47 -15.21 4.77
C ASN A 66 0.43 -14.67 5.75
N SER A 67 0.79 -13.68 6.57
CA SER A 67 -0.12 -13.01 7.50
C SER A 67 0.15 -11.51 7.52
N ARG A 68 -0.77 -10.72 8.07
CA ARG A 68 -0.57 -9.27 8.26
C ARG A 68 0.67 -9.00 9.12
N GLN A 69 0.84 -9.77 10.19
CA GLN A 69 1.98 -9.67 11.08
C GLN A 69 3.29 -9.83 10.29
N GLN A 70 3.40 -10.88 9.47
CA GLN A 70 4.56 -11.09 8.60
C GLN A 70 4.76 -9.96 7.59
N ALA A 71 3.69 -9.37 7.07
CA ALA A 71 3.76 -8.28 6.10
C ALA A 71 4.31 -6.96 6.68
N MET A 72 4.30 -6.82 8.02
CA MET A 72 4.72 -5.63 8.77
C MET A 72 6.01 -5.85 9.58
N THR A 73 6.67 -6.99 9.41
CA THR A 73 7.94 -7.32 10.10
C THR A 73 9.11 -6.89 9.24
#